data_AF-A0A2K9LKK7-F1
#
_entry.id   AF-A0A2K9LKK7-F1
#
_cell.length_a   1.000
_cell.length_b   1.000
_cell.length_c   1.000
_cell.angle_alpha   90.00
_cell.angle_beta   90.00
_cell.angle_gamma   90.00
#
_symmetry.space_group_name_H-M   'P 1'
#
loop_
_entity.id
_entity.type
_entity.pdbx_description
1 polymer ?
#
loop_
_entity_poly.entity_id
_entity_poly.type
_entity_poly.pdbx_seq_one_letter_code
_entity_poly.pdbx_strand_id
1 'polypeptide(L)'
;MTQSRTRPDPVYKSAKLRIGKLLTSLEAEAQPAATAASSDAAVLTSLPPHLVHRLRVCTKRLRALLQLYRPVASKATIKAVERPIKALADSWSGQRDAVAQYETLCHLVEVFQQSNDQDMQPLMRCFEARLQQVAVKAEPLEPIAALQRIQQLWKDSLKGKKAPDYESGVEFAYRKARKLAYEAESSDDDEVYHCCRKWTKYYLYQLQMIVAGPRPRDKALIKQLKQLGELLGGFHDRCVLEQALNGLLAKKQDEALEQAALLMLSWLMEQKRVDKSQCQGLFESVFARPHNPVKLARSS
;
A
#
# COMPACT_ATOMS: atom_id res chain seq x y z
N MET A 1 -39.46 -25.17 3.26
CA MET A 1 -38.12 -24.67 3.62
C MET A 1 -37.35 -24.35 2.34
N THR A 2 -37.41 -23.11 1.89
CA THR A 2 -36.77 -22.63 0.67
C THR A 2 -35.25 -22.58 0.87
N GLN A 3 -34.53 -23.48 0.22
CA GLN A 3 -33.08 -23.37 0.09
C GLN A 3 -32.77 -22.07 -0.68
N SER A 4 -32.45 -21.01 0.06
CA SER A 4 -31.93 -19.77 -0.50
C SER A 4 -30.63 -20.11 -1.24
N ARG A 5 -30.69 -20.13 -2.58
CA ARG A 5 -29.51 -20.21 -3.44
C ARG A 5 -28.62 -19.02 -3.09
N THR A 6 -27.61 -19.25 -2.26
CA THR A 6 -26.61 -18.24 -1.91
C THR A 6 -25.95 -17.77 -3.19
N ARG A 7 -26.19 -16.50 -3.57
CA ARG A 7 -25.49 -15.89 -4.72
C ARG A 7 -23.98 -16.07 -4.53
N PRO A 8 -23.25 -16.45 -5.59
CA PRO A 8 -21.81 -16.62 -5.50
C PRO A 8 -21.15 -15.30 -5.09
N ASP A 9 -20.28 -15.34 -4.08
CA ASP A 9 -19.57 -14.16 -3.56
C ASP A 9 -18.63 -13.58 -4.65
N PRO A 10 -18.97 -12.42 -5.25
CA PRO A 10 -18.20 -11.88 -6.36
C PRO A 10 -16.85 -11.32 -5.88
N VAL A 11 -16.77 -10.82 -4.64
CA VAL A 11 -15.53 -10.28 -4.08
C VAL A 11 -14.54 -11.42 -3.83
N TYR A 12 -14.98 -12.51 -3.22
CA TYR A 12 -14.15 -13.69 -3.01
C TYR A 12 -13.70 -14.32 -4.34
N LYS A 13 -14.60 -14.42 -5.34
CA LYS A 13 -14.23 -14.89 -6.69
C LYS A 13 -13.10 -14.03 -7.28
N SER A 14 -13.20 -12.70 -7.15
CA SER A 14 -12.17 -11.76 -7.57
C SER A 14 -10.85 -11.92 -6.81
N ALA A 15 -10.90 -12.19 -5.51
CA ALA A 15 -9.71 -12.45 -4.68
C ALA A 15 -9.03 -13.76 -5.11
N LYS A 16 -9.79 -14.85 -5.25
CA LYS A 16 -9.32 -16.17 -5.69
C LYS A 16 -8.63 -16.09 -7.06
N LEU A 17 -9.22 -15.36 -8.02
CA LEU A 17 -8.62 -15.18 -9.34
C LEU A 17 -7.23 -14.51 -9.27
N ARG A 18 -7.05 -13.52 -8.39
CA ARG A 18 -5.78 -12.80 -8.23
C ARG A 18 -4.73 -13.64 -7.53
N ILE A 19 -5.14 -14.40 -6.51
CA ILE A 19 -4.28 -15.38 -5.85
C ILE A 19 -3.82 -16.42 -6.87
N GLY A 20 -4.74 -17.03 -7.63
CA GLY A 20 -4.42 -18.03 -8.66
C GLY A 20 -3.43 -17.50 -9.71
N LYS A 21 -3.65 -16.30 -10.25
CA LYS A 21 -2.70 -15.69 -11.21
C LYS A 21 -1.29 -15.48 -10.65
N LEU A 22 -1.18 -15.19 -9.34
CA LEU A 22 0.12 -15.03 -8.69
C LEU A 22 0.75 -16.39 -8.40
N LEU A 23 -0.02 -17.37 -7.91
CA LEU A 23 0.44 -18.74 -7.67
C LEU A 23 1.04 -19.34 -8.94
N THR A 24 0.34 -19.25 -10.08
CA THR A 24 0.87 -19.76 -11.37
C THR A 24 2.21 -19.13 -11.74
N SER A 25 2.43 -17.84 -11.43
CA SER A 25 3.71 -17.18 -11.71
C SER A 25 4.82 -17.53 -10.71
N LEU A 26 4.47 -17.85 -9.47
CA LEU A 26 5.43 -18.31 -8.46
C LEU A 26 5.83 -19.77 -8.73
N GLU A 27 4.86 -20.63 -9.06
CA GLU A 27 5.08 -22.03 -9.40
C GLU A 27 5.90 -22.19 -10.68
N ALA A 28 5.64 -21.36 -11.70
CA ALA A 28 6.43 -21.36 -12.93
C ALA A 28 7.92 -21.00 -12.69
N GLU A 29 8.22 -20.19 -11.68
CA GLU A 29 9.59 -19.83 -11.29
C GLU A 29 10.24 -20.91 -10.42
N ALA A 30 9.45 -21.62 -9.61
CA ALA A 30 9.93 -22.72 -8.77
C ALA A 30 10.30 -23.97 -9.60
N GLN A 31 9.64 -24.20 -10.73
CA GLN A 31 9.88 -25.37 -11.59
C GLN A 31 11.30 -25.47 -12.21
N PRO A 32 11.90 -24.40 -12.78
CA PRO A 32 13.26 -24.46 -13.31
C PRO A 32 14.34 -24.61 -12.23
N ALA A 33 14.08 -24.14 -11.00
CA ALA A 33 14.98 -24.31 -9.87
C ALA A 33 15.07 -25.78 -9.40
N ALA A 34 13.98 -26.53 -9.46
CA ALA A 34 13.96 -27.95 -9.08
C ALA A 34 14.72 -28.86 -10.07
N THR A 35 14.89 -28.43 -11.33
CA THR A 35 15.60 -29.19 -12.37
C THR A 35 17.11 -28.99 -12.40
N ALA A 36 17.64 -28.02 -11.63
CA ALA A 36 19.06 -27.69 -11.56
C ALA A 36 19.57 -27.76 -10.10
N ALA A 37 19.98 -28.96 -9.67
CA ALA A 37 20.74 -29.27 -8.45
C ALA A 37 20.05 -29.13 -7.07
N SER A 38 20.04 -30.28 -6.37
CA SER A 38 20.05 -30.51 -4.92
C SER A 38 20.19 -29.29 -4.00
N SER A 39 19.07 -28.77 -3.49
CA SER A 39 18.86 -28.31 -2.10
C SER A 39 17.46 -27.65 -1.97
N ASP A 40 16.45 -28.46 -1.64
CA ASP A 40 15.02 -28.11 -1.63
C ASP A 40 14.57 -27.04 -0.60
N ALA A 41 15.48 -26.30 0.02
CA ALA A 41 15.14 -25.30 1.05
C ALA A 41 15.70 -23.88 0.78
N ALA A 42 16.66 -23.71 -0.12
CA ALA A 42 17.39 -22.44 -0.27
C ALA A 42 16.87 -21.54 -1.41
N VAL A 43 16.06 -22.05 -2.33
CA VAL A 43 15.69 -21.29 -3.54
C VAL A 43 14.43 -20.43 -3.37
N LEU A 44 13.54 -20.79 -2.45
CA LEU A 44 12.36 -19.95 -2.13
C LEU A 44 12.68 -18.77 -1.20
N THR A 45 13.90 -18.73 -0.65
CA THR A 45 14.38 -17.65 0.23
C THR A 45 14.73 -16.36 -0.54
N SER A 46 14.77 -16.38 -1.88
CA SER A 46 15.02 -15.21 -2.72
C SER A 46 14.13 -15.18 -3.96
N LEU A 47 13.07 -14.34 -3.94
CA LEU A 47 12.25 -14.08 -5.11
C LEU A 47 12.89 -13.01 -6.02
N PRO A 48 12.83 -13.16 -7.36
CA PRO A 48 13.17 -12.10 -8.30
C PRO A 48 12.45 -10.76 -8.00
N PRO A 49 13.09 -9.59 -8.21
CA PRO A 49 12.51 -8.28 -7.88
C PRO A 49 11.13 -8.01 -8.48
N HIS A 50 10.89 -8.53 -9.69
CA HIS A 50 9.62 -8.41 -10.38
C HIS A 50 8.51 -9.25 -9.73
N LEU A 51 8.83 -10.44 -9.19
CA LEU A 51 7.87 -11.28 -8.44
C LEU A 51 7.58 -10.68 -7.06
N VAL A 52 8.58 -10.11 -6.37
CA VAL A 52 8.36 -9.34 -5.13
C VAL A 52 7.42 -8.17 -5.40
N HIS A 53 7.62 -7.44 -6.50
CA HIS A 53 6.70 -6.36 -6.90
C HIS A 53 5.28 -6.88 -7.15
N ARG A 54 5.13 -7.97 -7.90
CA ARG A 54 3.82 -8.58 -8.19
C ARG A 54 3.12 -9.07 -6.92
N LEU A 55 3.85 -9.69 -5.99
CA LEU A 55 3.36 -10.10 -4.67
C LEU A 55 2.82 -8.89 -3.90
N ARG A 56 3.59 -7.80 -3.79
CA ARG A 56 3.17 -6.57 -3.09
C ARG A 56 1.96 -5.90 -3.75
N VAL A 57 1.89 -5.88 -5.08
CA VAL A 57 0.70 -5.37 -5.79
C VAL A 57 -0.52 -6.26 -5.51
N CYS A 58 -0.35 -7.58 -5.49
CA CYS A 58 -1.41 -8.53 -5.17
C CYS A 58 -1.92 -8.33 -3.73
N THR A 59 -1.05 -8.23 -2.74
CA THR A 59 -1.46 -8.01 -1.34
C THR A 59 -2.21 -6.69 -1.15
N LYS A 60 -1.77 -5.59 -1.79
CA LYS A 60 -2.49 -4.31 -1.82
C LYS A 60 -3.90 -4.45 -2.41
N ARG A 61 -4.03 -5.18 -3.52
CA ARG A 61 -5.32 -5.46 -4.17
C ARG A 61 -6.23 -6.35 -3.33
N LEU A 62 -5.70 -7.38 -2.69
CA LEU A 62 -6.46 -8.25 -1.78
C LEU A 62 -7.00 -7.46 -0.59
N ARG A 63 -6.18 -6.60 0.03
CA ARG A 63 -6.64 -5.72 1.12
C ARG A 63 -7.73 -4.76 0.67
N ALA A 64 -7.63 -4.21 -0.54
CA ALA A 64 -8.66 -3.35 -1.13
C ALA A 64 -9.97 -4.11 -1.38
N LEU A 65 -9.93 -5.32 -1.96
CA LEU A 65 -11.11 -6.17 -2.13
C LEU A 65 -11.76 -6.49 -0.79
N LEU A 66 -10.96 -6.81 0.22
CA LEU A 66 -11.47 -7.17 1.55
C LEU A 66 -12.26 -6.03 2.20
N GLN A 67 -11.93 -4.77 1.92
CA GLN A 67 -12.71 -3.63 2.44
C GLN A 67 -14.13 -3.54 1.84
N LEU A 68 -14.43 -4.23 0.73
CA LEU A 68 -15.78 -4.25 0.14
C LEU A 68 -16.79 -4.99 1.03
N TYR A 69 -16.33 -5.80 1.99
CA TYR A 69 -17.20 -6.46 2.98
C TYR A 69 -17.64 -5.53 4.11
N ARG A 70 -17.12 -4.30 4.22
CA ARG A 70 -17.43 -3.38 5.34
C ARG A 70 -18.94 -3.17 5.59
N PRO A 71 -19.82 -3.12 4.57
CA PRO A 71 -21.26 -3.00 4.79
C PRO A 71 -21.93 -4.25 5.38
N VAL A 72 -21.32 -5.43 5.26
CA VAL A 72 -21.96 -6.73 5.57
C VAL A 72 -21.17 -7.59 6.57
N ALA A 73 -19.97 -7.17 6.96
CA ALA A 73 -19.10 -7.90 7.87
C ALA A 73 -18.48 -6.99 8.94
N SER A 74 -18.28 -7.55 10.14
CA SER A 74 -17.70 -6.82 11.25
C SER A 74 -16.23 -6.43 11.01
N LYS A 75 -15.79 -5.37 11.68
CA LYS A 75 -14.39 -4.93 11.67
C LYS A 75 -13.42 -6.03 12.08
N ALA A 76 -13.80 -6.85 13.07
CA ALA A 76 -13.00 -7.95 13.58
C ALA A 76 -12.79 -9.04 12.52
N THR A 77 -13.86 -9.46 11.82
CA THR A 77 -13.75 -10.44 10.73
C THR A 77 -12.83 -9.95 9.61
N ILE A 78 -13.00 -8.70 9.18
CA ILE A 78 -12.15 -8.12 8.15
C ILE A 78 -10.69 -8.08 8.61
N LYS A 79 -10.43 -7.68 9.86
CA LYS A 79 -9.06 -7.68 10.41
C LYS A 79 -8.43 -9.07 10.48
N ALA A 80 -9.21 -10.11 10.76
CA ALA A 80 -8.71 -11.48 10.85
C ALA A 80 -8.13 -11.95 9.51
N VAL A 81 -8.79 -11.61 8.39
CA VAL A 81 -8.31 -11.92 7.03
C VAL A 81 -7.23 -10.94 6.57
N GLU A 82 -7.32 -9.66 6.95
CA GLU A 82 -6.33 -8.64 6.55
C GLU A 82 -4.95 -8.89 7.15
N ARG A 83 -4.88 -9.39 8.39
CA ARG A 83 -3.62 -9.61 9.13
C ARG A 83 -2.62 -10.51 8.40
N PRO A 84 -2.96 -11.73 7.95
CA PRO A 84 -2.00 -12.56 7.22
C PRO A 84 -1.62 -11.98 5.85
N ILE A 85 -2.52 -11.25 5.18
CA ILE A 85 -2.19 -10.54 3.93
C ILE A 85 -1.13 -9.47 4.20
N LYS A 86 -1.27 -8.72 5.30
CA LYS A 86 -0.29 -7.73 5.72
C LYS A 86 1.04 -8.39 6.14
N ALA A 87 0.99 -9.47 6.93
CA ALA A 87 2.18 -10.20 7.35
C ALA A 87 3.00 -10.71 6.15
N LEU A 88 2.34 -11.23 5.11
CA LEU A 88 3.00 -11.61 3.85
C LEU A 88 3.60 -10.40 3.11
N ALA A 89 2.91 -9.25 3.09
CA ALA A 89 3.47 -8.06 2.47
C ALA A 89 4.69 -7.51 3.22
N ASP A 90 4.66 -7.58 4.55
CA ASP A 90 5.69 -7.06 5.46
C ASP A 90 6.91 -8.01 5.49
N SER A 91 6.73 -9.34 5.44
CA SER A 91 7.86 -10.29 5.37
C SER A 91 8.68 -10.13 4.08
N TRP A 92 8.06 -9.60 3.03
CA TRP A 92 8.70 -9.27 1.75
C TRP A 92 8.88 -7.74 1.58
N SER A 93 8.78 -6.95 2.66
CA SER A 93 9.12 -5.52 2.64
C SER A 93 10.60 -5.29 2.87
N GLY A 94 11.26 -6.09 3.71
CA GLY A 94 12.73 -6.22 3.86
C GLY A 94 13.55 -4.97 3.51
N GLN A 95 14.58 -5.14 2.67
CA GLN A 95 15.45 -4.05 2.20
C GLN A 95 14.69 -2.90 1.53
N ARG A 96 13.44 -3.08 1.06
CA ARG A 96 12.73 -2.02 0.34
C ARG A 96 12.37 -0.82 1.18
N ASP A 97 12.03 -0.99 2.45
CA ASP A 97 11.62 0.15 3.26
C ASP A 97 12.84 1.04 3.57
N ALA A 98 14.01 0.43 3.79
CA ALA A 98 15.28 1.16 3.94
C ALA A 98 15.74 1.79 2.61
N VAL A 99 15.66 1.05 1.50
CA VAL A 99 15.95 1.57 0.14
C VAL A 99 15.05 2.75 -0.20
N ALA A 100 13.74 2.66 0.05
CA ALA A 100 12.81 3.75 -0.20
C ALA A 100 13.11 4.99 0.66
N GLN A 101 13.52 4.80 1.92
CA GLN A 101 13.98 5.92 2.76
C GLN A 101 15.24 6.58 2.20
N TYR A 102 16.22 5.79 1.75
CA TYR A 102 17.45 6.29 1.15
C TYR A 102 17.20 7.00 -0.19
N GLU A 103 16.40 6.40 -1.09
CA GLU A 103 15.99 7.03 -2.35
C GLU A 103 15.25 8.36 -2.12
N THR A 104 14.36 8.38 -1.12
CA THR A 104 13.68 9.62 -0.69
C THR A 104 14.71 10.64 -0.22
N LEU A 105 15.64 10.26 0.66
CA LEU A 105 16.70 11.16 1.14
C LEU A 105 17.54 11.71 -0.03
N CYS A 106 18.00 10.86 -0.96
CA CYS A 106 18.82 11.28 -2.10
C CYS A 106 18.09 12.33 -2.95
N HIS A 107 16.82 12.07 -3.29
CA HIS A 107 16.03 13.03 -4.06
C HIS A 107 15.86 14.36 -3.33
N LEU A 108 15.63 14.31 -2.01
CA LEU A 108 15.45 15.50 -1.19
C LEU A 108 16.75 16.30 -1.03
N VAL A 109 17.89 15.61 -0.86
CA VAL A 109 19.22 16.25 -0.84
C VAL A 109 19.50 16.93 -2.17
N GLU A 110 19.23 16.26 -3.29
CA GLU A 110 19.41 16.83 -4.63
C GLU A 110 18.61 18.13 -4.79
N VAL A 111 17.34 18.15 -4.37
CA VAL A 111 16.51 19.36 -4.44
C VAL A 111 16.99 20.43 -3.45
N PHE A 112 17.34 20.05 -2.22
CA PHE A 112 17.84 20.98 -1.20
C PHE A 112 19.13 21.70 -1.66
N GLN A 113 20.04 20.98 -2.32
CA GLN A 113 21.31 21.50 -2.79
C GLN A 113 21.21 22.40 -4.02
N GLN A 114 20.04 22.49 -4.66
CA GLN A 114 19.84 23.47 -5.76
C GLN A 114 19.88 24.92 -5.27
N SER A 115 19.65 25.16 -3.98
CA SER A 115 19.59 26.50 -3.39
C SER A 115 20.39 26.67 -2.09
N ASN A 116 21.03 25.61 -1.59
CA ASN A 116 21.77 25.62 -0.33
C ASN A 116 23.12 24.86 -0.47
N ASP A 117 24.20 25.45 0.04
CA ASP A 117 25.56 24.86 -0.05
C ASP A 117 25.97 24.00 1.16
N GLN A 118 25.02 23.61 2.01
CA GLN A 118 25.31 22.83 3.23
C GLN A 118 25.66 21.38 2.90
N ASP A 119 26.65 20.83 3.60
CA ASP A 119 27.10 19.45 3.38
C ASP A 119 26.11 18.43 3.96
N MET A 120 25.55 17.60 3.08
CA MET A 120 24.63 16.52 3.41
C MET A 120 25.29 15.13 3.38
N GLN A 121 26.57 15.04 3.04
CA GLN A 121 27.32 13.77 2.97
C GLN A 121 27.31 12.97 4.28
N PRO A 122 27.42 13.59 5.48
CA PRO A 122 27.32 12.85 6.73
C PRO A 122 26.01 12.06 6.85
N LEU A 123 24.90 12.70 6.45
CA LEU A 123 23.57 12.11 6.50
C LEU A 123 23.40 11.00 5.45
N MET A 124 23.85 11.25 4.22
CA MET A 124 23.80 10.26 3.13
C MET A 124 24.56 8.99 3.51
N ARG A 125 25.79 9.12 4.03
CA ARG A 125 26.61 7.98 4.47
C ARG A 125 25.96 7.19 5.61
N CYS A 126 25.31 7.88 6.55
CA CYS A 126 24.59 7.23 7.64
C CYS A 126 23.46 6.32 7.12
N PHE A 127 22.64 6.82 6.20
CA PHE A 127 21.54 6.05 5.62
C PHE A 127 22.02 4.94 4.69
N GLU A 128 23.10 5.17 3.92
CA GLU A 128 23.74 4.13 3.10
C GLU A 128 24.27 2.98 3.96
N ALA A 129 24.96 3.26 5.07
CA ALA A 129 25.42 2.24 6.01
C ALA A 129 24.24 1.43 6.59
N ARG A 130 23.10 2.07 6.83
CA ARG A 130 21.88 1.39 7.29
C ARG A 130 21.34 0.40 6.26
N LEU A 131 21.41 0.72 4.96
CA LEU A 131 21.00 -0.21 3.88
C LEU A 131 21.76 -1.53 3.97
N GLN A 132 23.09 -1.45 4.17
CA GLN A 132 23.96 -2.61 4.26
C GLN A 132 23.62 -3.50 5.48
N GLN A 133 23.10 -2.92 6.57
CA GLN A 133 22.74 -3.66 7.79
C GLN A 133 21.35 -4.32 7.74
N VAL A 134 20.41 -3.80 6.94
CA VAL A 134 19.03 -4.33 6.86
C VAL A 134 18.96 -5.70 6.17
N ALA A 135 19.99 -6.07 5.40
CA ALA A 135 20.03 -7.30 4.61
C ALA A 135 19.91 -8.61 5.41
N VAL A 136 20.03 -8.59 6.74
CA VAL A 136 20.31 -9.80 7.55
C VAL A 136 19.12 -10.32 8.37
N LYS A 137 18.00 -9.60 8.50
CA LYS A 137 17.15 -9.74 9.71
C LYS A 137 15.85 -10.56 9.66
N ALA A 138 15.40 -11.14 8.55
CA ALA A 138 14.26 -12.07 8.60
C ALA A 138 14.19 -13.01 7.40
N GLU A 139 13.99 -14.31 7.64
CA GLU A 139 13.53 -15.23 6.61
C GLU A 139 12.10 -14.83 6.20
N PRO A 140 11.85 -14.55 4.91
CA PRO A 140 10.53 -14.15 4.45
C PRO A 140 9.54 -15.32 4.52
N LEU A 141 8.26 -15.03 4.70
CA LEU A 141 7.22 -16.07 4.66
C LEU A 141 7.16 -16.73 3.28
N GLU A 142 7.06 -18.06 3.25
CA GLU A 142 6.85 -18.83 2.02
C GLU A 142 5.59 -18.35 1.25
N PRO A 143 5.72 -17.72 0.06
CA PRO A 143 4.62 -17.01 -0.59
C PRO A 143 3.47 -17.92 -1.00
N ILE A 144 3.77 -19.11 -1.52
CA ILE A 144 2.78 -20.07 -2.02
C ILE A 144 1.91 -20.55 -0.86
N ALA A 145 2.52 -21.08 0.20
CA ALA A 145 1.82 -21.55 1.39
C ALA A 145 1.02 -20.42 2.07
N ALA A 146 1.60 -19.22 2.18
CA ALA A 146 0.94 -18.07 2.76
C ALA A 146 -0.31 -17.65 1.95
N LEU A 147 -0.23 -17.62 0.62
CA LEU A 147 -1.35 -17.27 -0.25
C LEU A 147 -2.49 -18.30 -0.18
N GLN A 148 -2.15 -19.60 -0.16
CA GLN A 148 -3.13 -20.67 0.01
C GLN A 148 -3.85 -20.56 1.37
N ARG A 149 -3.10 -20.31 2.45
CA ARG A 149 -3.66 -20.08 3.80
C ARG A 149 -4.57 -18.85 3.82
N ILE A 150 -4.17 -17.74 3.19
CA ILE A 150 -4.99 -16.54 3.06
C ILE A 150 -6.30 -16.85 2.35
N GLN A 151 -6.25 -17.58 1.22
CA GLN A 151 -7.44 -17.95 0.46
C GLN A 151 -8.41 -18.79 1.31
N GLN A 152 -7.90 -19.79 2.03
CA GLN A 152 -8.71 -20.65 2.89
C GLN A 152 -9.32 -19.87 4.06
N LEU A 153 -8.51 -19.08 4.78
CA LEU A 153 -8.98 -18.25 5.88
C LEU A 153 -10.05 -17.25 5.44
N TRP A 154 -9.89 -16.64 4.26
CA TRP A 154 -10.88 -15.72 3.69
C TRP A 154 -12.21 -16.44 3.49
N LYS A 155 -12.18 -17.62 2.86
CA LYS A 155 -13.37 -18.43 2.61
C LYS A 155 -14.08 -18.80 3.92
N ASP A 156 -13.35 -19.26 4.92
CA ASP A 156 -13.92 -19.73 6.18
C ASP A 156 -14.46 -18.58 7.02
N SER A 157 -13.74 -17.45 7.08
CA SER A 157 -14.14 -16.27 7.86
C SER A 157 -15.41 -15.58 7.36
N LEU A 158 -15.76 -15.80 6.10
CA LEU A 158 -16.92 -15.19 5.43
C LEU A 158 -17.99 -16.20 5.01
N LYS A 159 -17.77 -17.49 5.29
CA LYS A 159 -18.76 -18.56 5.07
C LYS A 159 -20.04 -18.24 5.85
N GLY A 160 -21.19 -18.38 5.17
CA GLY A 160 -22.52 -18.15 5.76
C GLY A 160 -22.86 -16.67 6.02
N LYS A 161 -21.95 -15.73 5.75
CA LYS A 161 -22.25 -14.29 5.82
C LYS A 161 -22.93 -13.82 4.54
N LYS A 162 -23.64 -12.70 4.63
CA LYS A 162 -24.23 -12.04 3.46
C LYS A 162 -23.11 -11.70 2.47
N ALA A 163 -23.22 -12.20 1.24
CA ALA A 163 -22.28 -11.86 0.18
C ALA A 163 -22.33 -10.34 -0.07
N PRO A 164 -21.17 -9.66 -0.13
CA PRO A 164 -21.13 -8.25 -0.48
C PRO A 164 -21.49 -8.07 -1.95
N ASP A 165 -22.23 -7.00 -2.24
CA ASP A 165 -22.30 -6.46 -3.59
C ASP A 165 -21.20 -5.41 -3.79
N TYR A 166 -20.75 -5.25 -5.03
CA TYR A 166 -19.70 -4.27 -5.31
C TYR A 166 -20.18 -2.82 -5.14
N GLU A 167 -21.45 -2.52 -5.35
CA GLU A 167 -21.98 -1.15 -5.31
C GLU A 167 -21.87 -0.58 -3.89
N SER A 168 -22.38 -1.30 -2.90
CA SER A 168 -22.34 -0.89 -1.49
C SER A 168 -20.90 -0.85 -0.95
N GLY A 169 -20.06 -1.82 -1.34
CA GLY A 169 -18.66 -1.86 -0.92
C GLY A 169 -17.83 -0.70 -1.46
N VAL A 170 -18.00 -0.38 -2.75
CA VAL A 170 -17.30 0.75 -3.39
C VAL A 170 -17.83 2.08 -2.87
N GLU A 171 -19.15 2.22 -2.67
CA GLU A 171 -19.76 3.38 -2.03
C GLU A 171 -19.18 3.62 -0.63
N PHE A 172 -19.03 2.56 0.18
CA PHE A 172 -18.41 2.66 1.49
C PHE A 172 -16.97 3.19 1.40
N ALA A 173 -16.16 2.61 0.51
CA ALA A 173 -14.76 3.01 0.35
C ALA A 173 -14.64 4.47 -0.13
N TYR A 174 -15.49 4.88 -1.08
CA TYR A 174 -15.59 6.26 -1.55
C TYR A 174 -15.92 7.21 -0.40
N ARG A 175 -17.03 6.98 0.32
CA ARG A 175 -17.44 7.86 1.43
C ARG A 175 -16.39 7.92 2.53
N LYS A 176 -15.70 6.81 2.81
CA LYS A 176 -14.64 6.79 3.82
C LYS A 176 -13.40 7.57 3.37
N ALA A 177 -12.97 7.41 2.12
CA ALA A 177 -11.89 8.21 1.54
C ALA A 177 -12.24 9.71 1.53
N ARG A 178 -13.44 10.06 1.05
CA ARG A 178 -13.98 11.43 1.06
C ARG A 178 -13.97 12.04 2.45
N LYS A 179 -14.49 11.33 3.45
CA LYS A 179 -14.51 11.81 4.84
C LYS A 179 -13.08 12.11 5.34
N LEU A 180 -12.14 11.21 5.10
CA LEU A 180 -10.74 11.37 5.51
C LEU A 180 -10.02 12.49 4.76
N ALA A 181 -10.40 12.75 3.51
CA ALA A 181 -9.87 13.88 2.73
C ALA A 181 -10.27 15.22 3.35
N TYR A 182 -11.55 15.41 3.71
CA TYR A 182 -11.98 16.63 4.41
C TYR A 182 -11.42 16.74 5.83
N GLU A 183 -11.33 15.63 6.56
CA GLU A 183 -10.65 15.63 7.88
C GLU A 183 -9.18 16.07 7.73
N ALA A 184 -8.47 15.55 6.72
CA ALA A 184 -7.08 15.91 6.43
C ALA A 184 -6.94 17.37 6.00
N GLU A 185 -7.89 17.92 5.25
CA GLU A 185 -7.89 19.34 4.86
C GLU A 185 -8.05 20.27 6.06
N SER A 186 -8.87 19.87 7.04
CA SER A 186 -9.11 20.62 8.28
C SER A 186 -8.09 20.38 9.40
N SER A 187 -7.07 19.54 9.17
CA SER A 187 -6.15 19.07 10.21
C SER A 187 -4.70 19.13 9.74
N ASP A 188 -3.78 19.41 10.66
CA ASP A 188 -2.34 19.29 10.42
C ASP A 188 -1.79 17.90 10.82
N ASP A 189 -2.65 16.97 11.22
CA ASP A 189 -2.26 15.63 11.68
C ASP A 189 -1.91 14.70 10.50
N ASP A 190 -0.64 14.33 10.43
CA ASP A 190 -0.08 13.42 9.42
C ASP A 190 -0.75 12.04 9.40
N GLU A 191 -1.25 11.55 10.53
CA GLU A 191 -1.93 10.25 10.59
C GLU A 191 -3.28 10.30 9.85
N VAL A 192 -3.94 11.47 9.81
CA VAL A 192 -5.17 11.65 9.03
C VAL A 192 -4.85 11.56 7.53
N TYR A 193 -3.75 12.17 7.07
CA TYR A 193 -3.25 12.04 5.70
C TYR A 193 -2.84 10.58 5.38
N HIS A 194 -2.19 9.88 6.30
CA HIS A 194 -1.86 8.46 6.14
C HIS A 194 -3.13 7.60 5.97
N CYS A 195 -4.14 7.83 6.81
CA CYS A 195 -5.42 7.16 6.71
C CYS A 195 -6.14 7.50 5.39
N CYS A 196 -6.14 8.77 4.98
CA CYS A 196 -6.68 9.24 3.70
C CYS A 196 -6.01 8.50 2.52
N ARG A 197 -4.68 8.48 2.47
CA ARG A 197 -3.88 7.74 1.47
C ARG A 197 -4.32 6.29 1.34
N LYS A 198 -4.45 5.58 2.45
CA LYS A 198 -4.84 4.17 2.47
C LYS A 198 -6.22 3.96 1.83
N TRP A 199 -7.20 4.77 2.20
CA TRP A 199 -8.56 4.65 1.67
C TRP A 199 -8.69 5.11 0.21
N THR A 200 -7.95 6.15 -0.19
CA THR A 200 -7.82 6.55 -1.59
C THR A 200 -7.24 5.42 -2.44
N LYS A 201 -6.18 4.75 -1.98
CA LYS A 201 -5.61 3.59 -2.68
C LYS A 201 -6.58 2.39 -2.71
N TYR A 202 -7.31 2.13 -1.63
CA TYR A 202 -8.34 1.08 -1.64
C TYR A 202 -9.41 1.36 -2.70
N TYR A 203 -9.95 2.57 -2.73
CA TYR A 203 -10.95 2.96 -3.73
C TYR A 203 -10.39 2.87 -5.16
N LEU A 204 -9.18 3.40 -5.41
CA LEU A 204 -8.49 3.27 -6.69
C LEU A 204 -8.35 1.82 -7.15
N TYR A 205 -7.84 0.94 -6.28
CA TYR A 205 -7.67 -0.47 -6.65
C TYR A 205 -9.02 -1.13 -6.90
N GLN A 206 -10.04 -0.88 -6.09
CA GLN A 206 -11.37 -1.44 -6.30
C GLN A 206 -11.93 -1.05 -7.67
N LEU A 207 -11.86 0.23 -8.05
CA LEU A 207 -12.31 0.69 -9.37
C LEU A 207 -11.54 -0.02 -10.50
N GLN A 208 -10.21 -0.08 -10.42
CA GLN A 208 -9.38 -0.79 -11.41
C GLN A 208 -9.70 -2.27 -11.53
N MET A 209 -10.25 -2.88 -10.48
CA MET A 209 -10.53 -4.30 -10.40
C MET A 209 -11.95 -4.68 -10.81
N ILE A 210 -12.92 -3.78 -10.60
CA ILE A 210 -14.35 -4.05 -10.73
C ILE A 210 -14.94 -3.43 -12.01
N VAL A 211 -14.44 -2.27 -12.42
CA VAL A 211 -14.99 -1.54 -13.57
C VAL A 211 -14.49 -2.17 -14.87
N ALA A 212 -15.29 -3.06 -15.46
CA ALA A 212 -15.08 -3.55 -16.81
C ALA A 212 -15.54 -2.49 -17.83
N GLY A 213 -14.63 -2.03 -18.69
CA GLY A 213 -14.95 -1.03 -19.72
C GLY A 213 -15.31 0.37 -19.16
N PRO A 214 -14.39 1.05 -18.46
CA PRO A 214 -14.67 2.36 -17.85
C PRO A 214 -15.05 3.40 -18.92
N ARG A 215 -16.12 4.15 -18.67
CA ARG A 215 -16.50 5.31 -19.50
C ARG A 215 -15.40 6.37 -19.42
N PRO A 216 -15.34 7.34 -20.37
CA PRO A 216 -14.33 8.40 -20.34
C PRO A 216 -14.21 9.12 -18.98
N ARG A 217 -15.34 9.43 -18.34
CA ARG A 217 -15.37 10.04 -16.99
C ARG A 217 -14.82 9.14 -15.88
N ASP A 218 -15.06 7.83 -15.96
CA ASP A 218 -14.56 6.88 -14.96
C ASP A 218 -13.04 6.72 -15.12
N LYS A 219 -12.53 6.72 -16.36
CA LYS A 219 -11.09 6.76 -16.65
C LYS A 219 -10.43 8.03 -16.10
N ALA A 220 -11.06 9.19 -16.29
CA ALA A 220 -10.57 10.46 -15.76
C ALA A 220 -10.46 10.44 -14.23
N LEU A 221 -11.49 9.96 -13.54
CA LEU A 221 -11.47 9.80 -12.09
C LEU A 221 -10.36 8.84 -11.63
N ILE A 222 -10.19 7.69 -12.29
CA ILE A 222 -9.12 6.73 -11.97
C ILE A 222 -7.74 7.38 -12.14
N LYS A 223 -7.57 8.24 -13.16
CA LYS A 223 -6.33 9.00 -13.37
C LYS A 223 -6.08 9.98 -12.22
N GLN A 224 -7.09 10.75 -11.82
CA GLN A 224 -6.98 11.68 -10.69
C GLN A 224 -6.70 10.95 -9.37
N LEU A 225 -7.37 9.83 -9.10
CA LEU A 225 -7.10 8.98 -7.93
C LEU A 225 -5.68 8.41 -7.93
N LYS A 226 -5.13 8.08 -9.10
CA LYS A 226 -3.74 7.64 -9.25
C LYS A 226 -2.80 8.77 -8.84
N GLN A 227 -2.98 9.96 -9.41
CA GLN A 227 -2.20 11.16 -9.10
C GLN A 227 -2.29 11.53 -7.61
N LEU A 228 -3.49 11.61 -7.05
CA LEU A 228 -3.69 11.88 -5.63
C LEU A 228 -3.01 10.83 -4.75
N GLY A 229 -3.09 9.56 -5.14
CA GLY A 229 -2.41 8.48 -4.43
C GLY A 229 -0.88 8.51 -4.57
N GLU A 230 -0.32 9.18 -5.56
CA GLU A 230 1.13 9.41 -5.72
C GLU A 230 1.58 10.56 -4.83
N LEU A 231 0.85 11.69 -4.81
CA LEU A 231 1.11 12.82 -3.91
C LEU A 231 1.05 12.40 -2.43
N LEU A 232 -0.04 11.76 -2.02
CA LEU A 232 -0.17 11.19 -0.68
C LEU A 232 0.92 10.13 -0.40
N GLY A 233 1.45 9.49 -1.45
CA GLY A 233 2.60 8.61 -1.39
C GLY A 233 3.86 9.34 -0.95
N GLY A 234 4.28 10.35 -1.70
CA GLY A 234 5.46 11.16 -1.39
C GLY A 234 5.37 11.82 -0.01
N PHE A 235 4.20 12.37 0.35
CA PHE A 235 3.95 12.89 1.70
C PHE A 235 4.23 11.85 2.79
N HIS A 236 3.70 10.63 2.62
CA HIS A 236 3.93 9.56 3.59
C HIS A 236 5.40 9.14 3.66
N ASP A 237 6.09 9.07 2.52
CA ASP A 237 7.50 8.71 2.48
C ASP A 237 8.36 9.77 3.21
N ARG A 238 7.99 11.05 3.12
CA ARG A 238 8.59 12.15 3.91
C ARG A 238 8.30 12.04 5.40
N CYS A 239 7.07 11.71 5.83
CA CYS A 239 6.78 11.44 7.25
C CYS A 239 7.61 10.26 7.80
N VAL A 240 7.82 9.23 6.98
CA VAL A 240 8.64 8.07 7.36
C VAL A 240 10.12 8.47 7.49
N LEU A 241 10.62 9.32 6.61
CA LEU A 241 11.98 9.87 6.71
C LEU A 241 12.15 10.76 7.95
N GLU A 242 11.19 11.64 8.22
CA GLU A 242 11.16 12.48 9.43
C GLU A 242 11.22 11.63 10.71
N GLN A 243 10.44 10.54 10.79
CA GLN A 243 10.51 9.59 11.91
C GLN A 243 11.90 8.95 12.03
N ALA A 244 12.54 8.60 10.91
CA ALA A 244 13.88 8.04 10.90
C ALA A 244 14.94 9.05 11.39
N LEU A 245 14.84 10.32 10.98
CA LEU A 245 15.73 11.40 11.41
C LEU A 245 15.56 11.73 12.89
N ASN A 246 14.31 11.81 13.38
CA ASN A 246 14.05 11.99 14.81
C ASN A 246 14.63 10.83 15.64
N GLY A 247 14.51 9.59 15.15
CA GLY A 247 15.13 8.42 15.78
C GLY A 247 16.66 8.43 15.75
N LEU A 248 17.27 9.08 14.76
CA LEU A 248 18.72 9.31 14.67
C LEU A 248 19.17 10.32 15.73
N LEU A 249 18.47 11.46 15.84
CA LEU A 249 18.75 12.55 16.77
C LEU A 249 18.48 12.21 18.24
N ALA A 250 17.61 11.22 18.51
CA ALA A 250 17.39 10.72 19.86
C ALA A 250 18.62 10.01 20.47
N LYS A 251 19.69 9.80 19.68
CA LYS A 251 20.95 9.19 20.10
C LYS A 251 22.07 10.20 19.93
N LYS A 252 23.13 10.10 20.73
CA LYS A 252 24.33 10.91 20.56
C LYS A 252 24.95 10.63 19.18
N GLN A 253 25.09 11.67 18.37
CA GLN A 253 25.73 11.61 17.06
C GLN A 253 27.00 12.47 17.03
N ASP A 254 27.75 12.35 15.95
CA ASP A 254 28.74 13.36 15.57
C ASP A 254 28.05 14.68 15.22
N GLU A 255 28.70 15.81 15.52
CA GLU A 255 28.13 17.15 15.36
C GLU A 255 27.72 17.44 13.91
N ALA A 256 28.52 17.00 12.92
CA ALA A 256 28.21 17.23 11.51
C ALA A 256 26.96 16.45 11.06
N LEU A 257 26.77 15.23 11.59
CA LEU A 257 25.58 14.42 11.30
C LEU A 257 24.33 15.01 11.94
N GLU A 258 24.46 15.51 13.17
CA GLU A 258 23.37 16.17 13.88
C GLU A 258 22.90 17.44 13.15
N GLN A 259 23.84 18.28 12.73
CA GLN A 259 23.55 19.49 11.96
C GLN A 259 22.85 19.17 10.62
N ALA A 260 23.37 18.22 9.85
CA ALA A 260 22.76 17.81 8.58
C ALA A 260 21.33 17.26 8.77
N ALA A 261 21.10 16.46 9.83
CA ALA A 261 19.78 15.93 10.15
C ALA A 261 18.78 17.02 10.55
N LEU A 262 19.19 18.01 11.35
CA LEU A 262 18.34 19.14 11.75
C LEU A 262 17.95 20.01 10.54
N LEU A 263 18.90 20.32 9.65
CA LEU A 263 18.62 21.06 8.41
C LEU A 263 17.62 20.32 7.52
N MET A 264 17.82 19.01 7.32
CA MET A 264 16.90 18.19 6.55
C MET A 264 15.50 18.12 7.17
N LEU A 265 15.40 18.05 8.51
CA LEU A 265 14.11 18.10 9.21
C LEU A 265 13.37 19.42 8.99
N SER A 266 14.06 20.56 9.11
CA SER A 266 13.45 21.88 8.85
C SER A 266 12.94 21.97 7.42
N TRP A 267 13.69 21.46 6.46
CA TRP A 267 13.28 21.47 5.06
C TRP A 267 12.13 20.49 4.77
N LEU A 268 12.12 19.30 5.39
CA LEU A 268 11.02 18.34 5.31
C LEU A 268 9.70 18.92 5.81
N MET A 269 9.72 19.70 6.89
CA MET A 269 8.52 20.38 7.40
C MET A 269 7.89 21.27 6.33
N GLU A 270 8.71 22.01 5.57
CA GLU A 270 8.22 22.87 4.49
C GLU A 270 7.71 22.05 3.29
N GLN A 271 8.42 21.00 2.89
CA GLN A 271 7.95 20.11 1.82
C GLN A 271 6.63 19.42 2.17
N LYS A 272 6.44 19.02 3.43
CA LYS A 272 5.17 18.44 3.91
C LYS A 272 4.02 19.45 3.82
N ARG A 273 4.25 20.75 4.06
CA ARG A 273 3.22 21.78 3.85
C ARG A 273 2.84 21.90 2.37
N VAL A 274 3.83 21.89 1.48
CA VAL A 274 3.60 21.91 0.03
C VAL A 274 2.80 20.69 -0.42
N ASP A 275 3.18 19.50 0.04
CA ASP A 275 2.44 18.25 -0.25
C ASP A 275 0.98 18.32 0.20
N LYS A 276 0.73 18.82 1.42
CA LYS A 276 -0.62 18.97 1.98
C LYS A 276 -1.45 19.89 1.09
N SER A 277 -0.91 21.04 0.70
CA SER A 277 -1.56 21.99 -0.22
C SER A 277 -1.88 21.36 -1.59
N GLN A 278 -0.93 20.62 -2.18
CA GLN A 278 -1.16 19.93 -3.46
C GLN A 278 -2.23 18.83 -3.34
N CYS A 279 -2.28 18.11 -2.22
CA CYS A 279 -3.31 17.11 -1.97
C CYS A 279 -4.71 17.73 -1.85
N GLN A 280 -4.82 18.86 -1.14
CA GLN A 280 -6.08 19.60 -0.94
C GLN A 280 -6.70 20.00 -2.29
N GLY A 281 -5.91 20.55 -3.22
CA GLY A 281 -6.39 20.90 -4.56
C GLY A 281 -6.98 19.71 -5.35
N LEU A 282 -6.50 18.49 -5.10
CA LEU A 282 -7.06 17.28 -5.71
C LEU A 282 -8.25 16.70 -4.94
N PHE A 283 -8.36 16.89 -3.63
CA PHE A 283 -9.46 16.38 -2.82
C PHE A 283 -10.82 16.88 -3.32
N GLU A 284 -10.93 18.18 -3.60
CA GLU A 284 -12.15 18.78 -4.13
C GLU A 284 -12.55 18.14 -5.47
N SER A 285 -11.59 17.94 -6.37
CA SER A 285 -11.87 17.35 -7.69
C SER A 285 -12.29 15.88 -7.63
N VAL A 286 -11.63 15.08 -6.78
CA VAL A 286 -11.84 13.63 -6.67
C VAL A 286 -13.07 13.30 -5.85
N PHE A 287 -13.35 14.08 -4.80
CA PHE A 287 -14.38 13.81 -3.80
C PHE A 287 -15.52 14.84 -3.77
N ALA A 288 -15.69 15.62 -4.84
CA ALA A 288 -16.74 16.64 -4.98
C ALA A 288 -18.16 16.13 -4.66
N ARG A 289 -18.46 14.87 -5.00
CA ARG A 289 -19.82 14.32 -4.88
C ARG A 289 -20.06 13.66 -3.53
N PRO A 290 -21.29 13.67 -2.99
CA PRO A 290 -21.59 12.98 -1.74
C PRO A 290 -21.55 11.45 -1.86
N HIS A 291 -21.75 10.93 -3.08
CA HIS A 291 -21.81 9.50 -3.40
C HIS A 291 -20.85 9.13 -4.53
N ASN A 292 -20.47 7.85 -4.60
CA ASN A 292 -19.60 7.30 -5.63
C ASN A 292 -20.18 7.62 -7.04
N PRO A 293 -19.45 8.35 -7.89
CA PRO A 293 -19.91 8.69 -9.24
C PRO A 293 -19.88 7.51 -10.22
N VAL A 294 -19.15 6.44 -9.90
CA VAL A 294 -18.92 5.31 -10.81
C VAL A 294 -20.07 4.32 -10.71
N LYS A 295 -20.93 4.34 -11.73
CA LYS A 295 -21.94 3.27 -11.92
C LYS A 295 -21.24 1.97 -12.31
N LEU A 296 -21.44 0.92 -11.53
CA LEU A 296 -21.00 -0.43 -11.85
C LEU A 296 -22.01 -1.07 -12.81
N ALA A 297 -21.56 -1.89 -13.75
CA ALA A 297 -22.48 -2.71 -14.53
C ALA A 297 -23.19 -3.65 -13.55
N ARG A 298 -24.52 -3.72 -13.61
CA ARG A 298 -25.28 -4.72 -12.84
C ARG A 298 -24.76 -6.08 -13.24
N SER A 299 -24.15 -6.80 -12.31
CA SER A 299 -23.79 -8.20 -12.49
C SER A 299 -25.09 -8.95 -12.76
N SER A 300 -25.29 -9.33 -14.02
CA SER A 300 -26.33 -10.26 -14.47
C SER A 300 -26.16 -11.61 -13.79
#